data_AF-A0A372YTT5-F1
#
_entry.id   AF-A0A372YTT5-F1
#
_cell.length_a   1.000
_cell.length_b   1.000
_cell.length_c   1.000
_cell.angle_alpha   90.00
_cell.angle_beta   90.00
_cell.angle_gamma   90.00
#
_symmetry.space_group_name_H-M   'P 1'
#
loop_
_entity.id
_entity.type
_entity.pdbx_description
1 polymer ?
#
loop_
_entity_poly.entity_id
_entity_poly.type
_entity_poly.pdbx_seq_one_letter_code
_entity_poly.pdbx_strand_id
1 'polypeptide(L)'
;MEDVKRLGFPLLIIVLSAFLSRLLETYLHGSFVHTLMVILIVSALFLFGVSLNKSRKKRSNAVFKKVVAILVVILMLFMQLGYFTLPIMQNVFTLIGIDAFYMNMLYIFCGYLFVD
;
A
#
# COMPACT_ATOMS: atom_id res chain seq x y z
N MET A 1 -6.79 2.40 -27.76
CA MET A 1 -6.73 3.61 -26.90
C MET A 1 -7.13 3.34 -25.44
N GLU A 2 -7.85 2.25 -25.13
CA GLU A 2 -8.19 1.90 -23.74
C GLU A 2 -6.97 1.37 -22.93
N ASP A 3 -6.02 0.69 -23.57
CA ASP A 3 -4.85 0.14 -22.87
C ASP A 3 -3.84 1.21 -22.42
N VAL A 4 -3.72 2.31 -23.16
CA VAL A 4 -2.90 3.48 -22.76
C VAL A 4 -3.50 4.18 -21.55
N LYS A 5 -4.85 4.24 -21.46
CA LYS A 5 -5.55 4.72 -20.25
C LYS A 5 -5.41 3.76 -19.07
N ARG A 6 -5.29 2.44 -19.30
CA ARG A 6 -5.03 1.43 -18.25
C ARG A 6 -3.64 1.56 -17.64
N LEU A 7 -2.62 1.89 -18.43
CA LEU A 7 -1.23 2.05 -17.97
C LEU A 7 -0.92 3.47 -17.47
N GLY A 8 -1.63 4.48 -17.96
CA GLY A 8 -1.45 5.86 -17.52
C GLY A 8 -1.91 6.12 -16.08
N PHE A 9 -2.94 5.40 -15.60
CA PHE A 9 -3.47 5.58 -14.25
C PHE A 9 -2.49 5.13 -13.14
N PRO A 10 -1.87 3.93 -13.21
CA PRO A 10 -0.79 3.54 -12.30
C PRO A 10 0.42 4.47 -12.36
N LEU A 11 0.81 4.91 -13.55
CA LEU A 11 1.93 5.85 -13.76
C LEU A 11 1.65 7.21 -13.12
N LEU A 12 0.43 7.73 -13.26
CA LEU A 12 -0.01 8.95 -12.57
C LEU A 12 0.08 8.80 -11.06
N ILE A 13 -0.34 7.67 -10.50
CA ILE A 13 -0.27 7.41 -9.05
C ILE A 13 1.19 7.45 -8.57
N ILE A 14 2.12 6.84 -9.32
CA ILE A 14 3.57 6.86 -8.99
C ILE A 14 4.12 8.29 -9.01
N VAL A 15 3.80 9.07 -10.05
CA VAL A 15 4.27 10.45 -10.18
C VAL A 15 3.68 11.34 -9.09
N LEU A 16 2.38 11.19 -8.80
CA LEU A 16 1.72 11.91 -7.71
C LEU A 16 2.32 11.54 -6.35
N SER A 17 2.52 10.25 -6.07
CA SER A 17 3.07 9.82 -4.79
C SER A 17 4.50 10.32 -4.60
N ALA A 18 5.34 10.25 -5.62
CA ALA A 18 6.70 10.79 -5.58
C ALA A 18 6.70 12.32 -5.36
N PHE A 19 5.79 13.04 -6.02
CA PHE A 19 5.64 14.48 -5.85
C PHE A 19 5.18 14.85 -4.43
N LEU A 20 4.16 14.17 -3.89
CA LEU A 20 3.70 14.42 -2.53
C LEU A 20 4.76 14.04 -1.49
N SER A 21 5.49 12.94 -1.65
CA SER A 21 6.59 12.57 -0.75
C SER A 21 7.64 13.67 -0.68
N ARG A 22 8.04 14.21 -1.85
CA ARG A 22 8.99 15.33 -1.94
C ARG A 22 8.45 16.59 -1.27
N LEU A 23 7.16 16.88 -1.45
CA LEU A 23 6.50 18.03 -0.83
C LEU A 23 6.46 17.87 0.70
N LEU A 24 6.17 16.67 1.19
CA LEU A 24 6.10 16.38 2.61
C LEU A 24 7.47 16.55 3.29
N GLU A 25 8.54 16.03 2.69
CA GLU A 25 9.92 16.22 3.18
C GLU A 25 10.36 17.68 3.17
N THR A 26 9.95 18.43 2.15
CA THR A 26 10.41 19.82 1.98
C THR A 26 9.70 20.77 2.94
N TYR A 27 8.40 20.55 3.20
CA TYR A 27 7.57 21.49 3.95
C TYR A 27 7.31 21.08 5.41
N LEU A 28 7.40 19.79 5.74
CA LEU A 28 7.16 19.31 7.10
C LEU A 28 8.45 18.81 7.73
N HIS A 29 8.80 19.39 8.89
CA HIS A 29 9.92 18.96 9.72
C HIS A 29 9.38 18.66 11.13
N GLY A 30 9.57 17.43 11.61
CA GLY A 30 9.11 17.01 12.94
C GLY A 30 8.92 15.49 13.07
N SER A 31 8.64 15.01 14.28
CA SER A 31 8.46 13.58 14.60
C SER A 31 7.31 12.93 13.82
N PHE A 32 6.28 13.71 13.45
CA PHE A 32 5.12 13.23 12.70
C PHE A 32 5.39 12.97 11.20
N VAL A 33 6.50 13.47 10.66
CA VAL A 33 6.84 13.31 9.23
C VAL A 33 7.00 11.83 8.86
N HIS A 34 7.64 11.05 9.74
CA HIS A 34 7.82 9.62 9.53
C HIS A 34 6.47 8.89 9.45
N THR A 35 5.55 9.18 10.38
CA THR A 35 4.21 8.58 10.39
C THR A 35 3.42 8.94 9.13
N LEU A 36 3.44 10.22 8.73
CA LEU A 36 2.76 10.69 7.54
C LEU A 36 3.35 10.08 6.26
N MET A 37 4.68 9.95 6.18
CA MET A 37 5.39 9.27 5.10
C MET A 37 4.92 7.82 4.93
N VAL A 38 4.87 7.06 6.03
CA VAL A 38 4.45 5.66 5.97
C VAL A 38 3.00 5.56 5.49
N ILE A 39 2.08 6.38 6.02
CA ILE A 39 0.68 6.40 5.57
C ILE A 39 0.58 6.74 4.08
N LEU A 40 1.39 7.69 3.61
CA LEU A 40 1.42 8.10 2.22
C LEU A 40 1.92 6.98 1.31
N ILE A 41 3.01 6.32 1.66
CA ILE A 41 3.57 5.19 0.90
C ILE A 41 2.57 4.04 0.85
N VAL A 42 1.97 3.66 1.98
CA VAL A 42 0.98 2.58 2.05
C VAL A 42 -0.26 2.88 1.22
N SER A 43 -0.79 4.11 1.30
CA SER A 43 -1.96 4.52 0.50
C SER A 43 -1.64 4.57 -0.99
N ALA A 44 -0.45 5.03 -1.38
CA ALA A 44 0.00 5.03 -2.78
C ALA A 44 0.14 3.59 -3.33
N LEU A 45 0.77 2.68 -2.58
CA LEU A 45 0.92 1.26 -2.96
C LEU A 45 -0.43 0.55 -3.07
N PHE A 46 -1.34 0.84 -2.13
CA PHE A 46 -2.69 0.29 -2.17
C PHE A 46 -3.48 0.80 -3.39
N LEU A 47 -3.46 2.11 -3.65
CA LEU A 47 -4.09 2.71 -4.84
C LEU A 47 -3.48 2.16 -6.15
N PHE A 48 -2.17 1.94 -6.16
CA PHE A 48 -1.49 1.29 -7.27
C PHE A 48 -2.04 -0.13 -7.49
N GLY A 49 -2.15 -0.95 -6.44
CA GLY A 49 -2.77 -2.28 -6.52
C GLY A 49 -4.22 -2.26 -7.03
N VAL A 50 -5.03 -1.31 -6.54
CA VAL A 50 -6.41 -1.09 -6.98
C VAL A 50 -6.47 -0.75 -8.47
N SER A 51 -5.55 0.09 -8.95
CA SER A 51 -5.51 0.51 -10.35
C SER A 51 -5.27 -0.65 -11.32
N LEU A 52 -4.52 -1.68 -10.90
CA LEU A 52 -4.21 -2.86 -11.72
C LEU A 52 -5.46 -3.71 -12.01
N ASN A 53 -6.34 -3.89 -11.01
CA ASN A 53 -7.50 -4.77 -11.14
C ASN A 53 -8.78 -4.02 -11.60
N LYS A 54 -8.80 -2.68 -11.59
CA LYS A 54 -9.91 -1.86 -12.14
C LYS A 54 -10.28 -2.21 -13.58
N SER A 55 -9.36 -2.81 -14.33
CA SER A 55 -9.58 -3.18 -15.72
C SER A 55 -10.19 -4.56 -15.97
N ARG A 56 -10.34 -5.43 -14.97
CA ARG A 56 -11.02 -6.72 -15.14
C ARG A 56 -12.48 -6.59 -14.69
N LYS A 57 -13.35 -6.37 -15.67
CA LYS A 57 -14.78 -6.03 -15.58
C LYS A 57 -15.69 -7.07 -14.88
N LYS A 58 -15.16 -8.11 -14.23
CA LYS A 58 -15.96 -9.09 -13.45
C LYS A 58 -15.97 -8.66 -11.98
N ARG A 59 -16.90 -7.79 -11.64
CA ARG A 59 -17.17 -7.38 -10.26
C ARG A 59 -17.79 -8.57 -9.53
N SER A 60 -17.00 -9.41 -8.88
CA SER A 60 -17.55 -10.38 -7.94
C SER A 60 -18.04 -9.60 -6.73
N ASN A 61 -19.23 -9.92 -6.24
CA ASN A 61 -19.82 -9.23 -5.09
C ASN A 61 -19.24 -9.75 -3.75
N ALA A 62 -17.95 -10.13 -3.75
CA ALA A 62 -17.27 -10.74 -2.63
C ALA A 62 -16.80 -9.68 -1.63
N VAL A 63 -17.77 -9.05 -0.94
CA VAL A 63 -17.52 -8.04 0.12
C VAL A 63 -16.52 -8.55 1.17
N PHE A 64 -16.55 -9.86 1.47
CA PHE A 64 -15.62 -10.49 2.41
C PHE A 64 -14.14 -10.30 2.03
N LYS A 65 -13.78 -10.47 0.74
CA LYS A 65 -12.39 -10.29 0.29
C LYS A 65 -11.91 -8.85 0.48
N LYS A 66 -12.81 -7.88 0.30
CA LYS A 66 -12.53 -6.44 0.47
C LYS A 66 -12.29 -6.08 1.92
N VAL A 67 -13.13 -6.61 2.82
CA VAL A 67 -12.98 -6.42 4.27
C VAL A 67 -11.66 -7.03 4.75
N VAL A 68 -11.35 -8.26 4.31
CA VAL A 68 -10.08 -8.92 4.65
C VAL A 68 -8.89 -8.14 4.11
N ALA A 69 -8.92 -7.66 2.87
CA ALA A 69 -7.83 -6.86 2.30
C ALA A 69 -7.59 -5.57 3.09
N ILE A 70 -8.65 -4.83 3.45
CA ILE A 70 -8.51 -3.61 4.27
C ILE A 70 -7.97 -3.94 5.66
N LEU A 71 -8.47 -4.98 6.30
CA LEU A 71 -8.04 -5.38 7.63
C LEU A 71 -6.56 -5.75 7.65
N VAL A 72 -6.08 -6.50 6.64
CA VAL A 72 -4.65 -6.85 6.50
C VAL A 72 -3.78 -5.62 6.27
N VAL A 73 -4.21 -4.67 5.43
CA VAL A 73 -3.47 -3.41 5.19
C VAL A 73 -3.35 -2.58 6.47
N ILE A 74 -4.45 -2.44 7.21
CA ILE A 74 -4.46 -1.72 8.49
C ILE A 74 -3.54 -2.40 9.50
N LEU A 75 -3.62 -3.73 9.62
CA LEU A 75 -2.75 -4.50 10.51
C LEU A 75 -1.27 -4.28 10.18
N MET A 76 -0.90 -4.36 8.89
CA MET A 76 0.48 -4.15 8.44
C MET A 76 0.95 -2.71 8.66
N LEU A 77 0.09 -1.72 8.44
CA LEU A 77 0.40 -0.32 8.71
C LEU A 77 0.71 -0.10 10.19
N PHE A 78 -0.10 -0.67 11.09
CA PHE A 78 0.15 -0.60 12.52
C PHE A 78 1.43 -1.32 12.95
N MET A 79 1.78 -2.44 12.29
CA MET A 79 3.07 -3.10 12.50
C MET A 79 4.24 -2.22 12.03
N GLN A 80 4.11 -1.55 10.88
CA GLN A 80 5.15 -0.69 10.32
C GLN A 80 5.35 0.61 11.11
N LEU A 81 4.30 1.13 11.75
CA LEU A 81 4.41 2.26 12.69
C LEU A 81 4.98 1.85 14.06
N GLY A 82 5.21 0.55 14.31
CA GLY A 82 5.77 0.07 15.57
C GLY A 82 4.77 0.04 16.74
N TYR A 83 3.47 0.22 16.49
CA TYR A 83 2.44 0.11 17.53
C TYR A 83 2.20 -1.34 17.98
N PHE A 84 2.51 -2.31 17.11
CA PHE A 84 2.41 -3.75 17.38
C PHE A 84 3.76 -4.44 17.18
N THR A 85 4.73 -4.17 18.07
CA THR A 85 5.98 -4.94 18.11
C THR A 85 5.82 -6.16 19.01
N LEU A 86 5.28 -7.24 18.46
CA LEU A 86 5.47 -8.56 19.06
C LEU A 86 6.91 -9.01 18.70
N PRO A 87 7.81 -9.23 19.68
CA PRO A 87 9.19 -9.66 19.40
C PRO A 87 9.27 -10.97 18.59
N ILE A 88 8.23 -11.81 18.71
CA ILE A 88 8.05 -13.03 17.91
C ILE A 88 7.84 -12.69 16.43
N MET A 89 7.06 -11.65 16.11
CA MET A 89 6.86 -11.22 14.72
C MET A 89 8.16 -10.68 14.13
N GLN A 90 8.91 -9.82 14.83
CA GLN A 90 10.18 -9.33 14.29
C GLN A 90 11.16 -10.46 13.96
N ASN A 91 11.27 -11.47 14.82
CA ASN A 91 12.11 -12.65 14.57
C ASN A 91 11.60 -13.50 13.41
N VAL A 92 10.29 -13.63 13.22
CA VAL A 92 9.71 -14.38 12.09
C VAL A 92 9.88 -13.60 10.78
N PHE A 93 9.70 -12.28 10.80
CA PHE A 93 9.90 -11.42 9.63
C PHE A 93 11.38 -11.40 9.19
N THR A 94 12.33 -11.34 10.13
CA THR A 94 13.76 -11.45 9.81
C THR A 94 14.17 -12.86 9.39
N LEU A 95 13.57 -13.91 9.97
CA LEU A 95 13.81 -15.31 9.58
C LEU A 95 13.28 -15.65 8.18
N ILE A 96 12.11 -15.10 7.80
CA ILE A 96 11.51 -15.27 6.46
C ILE A 96 12.13 -14.30 5.44
N GLY A 97 12.87 -13.28 5.90
CA GLY A 97 13.44 -12.24 5.04
C GLY A 97 12.38 -11.26 4.50
N ILE A 98 11.28 -11.05 5.23
CA ILE A 98 10.24 -10.07 4.88
C ILE A 98 10.74 -8.68 5.26
N ASP A 99 11.59 -8.13 4.39
CA ASP A 99 12.03 -6.74 4.43
C ASP A 99 10.94 -5.80 3.89
N ALA A 100 11.20 -4.49 3.96
CA ALA A 100 10.32 -3.42 3.46
C ALA A 100 9.82 -3.68 2.02
N PHE A 101 10.60 -4.39 1.20
CA PHE A 101 10.25 -4.82 -0.15
C PHE A 101 9.02 -5.75 -0.20
N TYR A 102 8.97 -6.78 0.65
CA TYR A 102 7.87 -7.74 0.67
C TYR A 102 6.59 -7.14 1.27
N MET A 103 6.72 -6.26 2.27
CA MET A 103 5.60 -5.46 2.78
C MET A 103 4.98 -4.62 1.66
N ASN A 104 5.82 -3.96 0.85
CA ASN A 104 5.35 -3.17 -0.29
C ASN A 104 4.61 -4.02 -1.34
N MET A 105 5.13 -5.21 -1.66
CA MET A 105 4.44 -6.15 -2.53
C MET A 105 3.08 -6.59 -1.98
N LEU A 106 3.00 -6.80 -0.66
CA LEU A 106 1.77 -7.23 0.00
C LEU A 106 0.71 -6.13 0.01
N TYR A 107 1.10 -4.86 0.19
CA TYR A 107 0.18 -3.72 0.03
C TYR A 107 -0.40 -3.63 -1.39
N ILE A 108 0.42 -3.87 -2.41
CA ILE A 108 -0.04 -3.91 -3.81
C ILE A 108 -1.00 -5.10 -4.01
N PHE A 109 -0.69 -6.27 -3.46
CA PHE A 109 -1.54 -7.46 -3.54
C PHE A 109 -2.89 -7.26 -2.84
N CYS A 110 -2.92 -6.62 -1.67
CA CYS A 110 -4.15 -6.26 -0.99
C CYS A 110 -4.99 -5.25 -1.79
N GLY A 111 -4.34 -4.26 -2.42
CA GLY A 111 -5.03 -3.33 -3.33
C GLY A 111 -5.62 -4.04 -4.54
N TYR A 112 -4.91 -5.04 -5.08
CA TYR A 112 -5.39 -5.88 -6.17
C TYR A 112 -6.63 -6.70 -5.74
N LEU A 113 -6.56 -7.36 -4.57
CA LEU A 113 -7.67 -8.15 -4.00
C LEU A 113 -8.90 -7.32 -3.65
N PHE A 114 -8.73 -6.04 -3.33
CA PHE A 114 -9.84 -5.15 -2.96
C PHE A 114 -10.84 -4.92 -4.12
N VAL A 115 -10.38 -5.05 -5.37
CA VAL A 115 -11.21 -4.79 -6.55
C VAL A 115 -11.87 -6.06 -7.09
N ASP A 116 -11.35 -7.25 -6.73
CA ASP A 116 -11.88 -8.57 -7.12
C ASP A 116 -13.18 -8.89 -6.38
#